data_AF-A0A4Q1HHD0-F1
#
_entry.id   AF-A0A4Q1HHD0-F1
#
_cell.length_a   1.000
_cell.length_b   1.000
_cell.length_c   1.000
_cell.angle_alpha   90.00
_cell.angle_beta   90.00
_cell.angle_gamma   90.00
#
_symmetry.space_group_name_H-M   'P 1'
#
loop_
_entity.id
_entity.type
_entity.pdbx_description
1 polymer ?
#
loop_
_entity_poly.entity_id
_entity_poly.type
_entity_poly.pdbx_seq_one_letter_code
_entity_poly.pdbx_strand_id
1 'polypeptide(L)'
;MKKAAPPAHPPRWQASHISEARGRVGLPQADFAALLGVSVRTLQDWEQGRRNPSGAAKTLLQVAMLHPQTLRDLPRWHADEPA
;
A
#
# COMPACT_ATOMS: atom_id res chain seq x y z
N MET A 1 25.30 24.31 20.77
CA MET A 1 24.35 23.18 20.60
C MET A 1 24.32 22.80 19.13
N LYS A 2 24.72 21.58 18.77
CA LYS A 2 24.74 21.10 17.37
C LYS A 2 23.38 20.50 17.07
N LYS A 3 22.61 21.15 16.18
CA LYS A 3 21.33 20.62 15.69
C LYS A 3 21.63 19.33 14.91
N ALA A 4 21.03 18.22 15.32
CA ALA A 4 21.08 16.98 14.54
C ALA A 4 20.37 17.20 13.21
N ALA A 5 21.01 16.81 12.10
CA ALA A 5 20.38 16.81 10.79
C ALA A 5 19.16 15.85 10.82
N PRO A 6 18.04 16.20 10.17
CA PRO A 6 16.91 15.29 10.07
C PRO A 6 17.37 13.97 9.41
N PRO A 7 16.82 12.81 9.80
CA PRO A 7 17.21 11.54 9.21
C PRO A 7 17.03 11.58 7.69
N ALA A 8 18.01 11.02 6.98
CA ALA A 8 17.94 10.80 5.54
C ALA A 8 16.62 10.10 5.20
N HIS A 9 15.88 10.64 4.23
CA HIS A 9 14.65 10.17 3.58
C HIS A 9 13.88 9.03 4.27
N PRO A 10 12.55 9.16 4.49
CA PRO A 10 11.75 8.07 5.05
C PRO A 10 12.06 6.76 4.32
N PRO A 11 12.15 5.62 5.03
CA PRO A 11 12.64 4.37 4.48
C PRO A 11 12.06 4.18 3.09
N ARG A 12 12.95 4.10 2.08
CA ARG A 12 12.52 3.90 0.70
C ARG A 12 11.64 2.67 0.71
N TRP A 13 10.39 2.83 0.30
CA TRP A 13 9.48 1.70 0.14
C TRP A 13 10.06 0.81 -0.93
N GLN A 14 10.68 -0.27 -0.50
CA GLN A 14 11.20 -1.26 -1.43
C GLN A 14 10.02 -1.99 -2.03
N ALA A 15 10.14 -2.32 -3.32
CA ALA A 15 9.11 -3.05 -4.05
C ALA A 15 8.71 -4.36 -3.32
N SER A 16 9.68 -5.00 -2.64
CA SER A 16 9.48 -6.17 -1.78
C SER A 16 8.49 -5.93 -0.62
N HIS A 17 8.52 -4.76 0.03
CA HIS A 17 7.61 -4.45 1.13
C HIS A 17 6.14 -4.35 0.68
N ILE A 18 5.90 -3.99 -0.58
CA ILE A 18 4.55 -3.82 -1.13
C ILE A 18 3.95 -5.20 -1.41
N SER A 19 4.74 -6.09 -2.01
CA SER A 19 4.36 -7.50 -2.19
C SER A 19 4.16 -8.22 -0.85
N GLU A 20 4.99 -7.92 0.15
CA GLU A 20 4.85 -8.45 1.51
C GLU A 20 3.55 -7.97 2.17
N ALA A 21 3.25 -6.67 2.08
CA ALA A 21 2.02 -6.09 2.60
C ALA A 21 0.78 -6.79 2.02
N ARG A 22 0.75 -7.01 0.70
CA ARG A 22 -0.32 -7.79 0.05
C ARG A 22 -0.36 -9.23 0.55
N GLY A 23 0.79 -9.88 0.69
CA GLY A 23 0.90 -11.25 1.20
C GLY A 23 0.33 -11.40 2.61
N ARG A 24 0.58 -10.43 3.50
CA ARG A 24 0.04 -10.41 4.87
C ARG A 24 -1.48 -10.26 4.90
N VAL A 25 -2.02 -9.41 4.04
CA VAL A 25 -3.48 -9.23 3.88
C VAL A 25 -4.12 -10.44 3.19
N GLY A 26 -3.36 -11.23 2.42
CA GLY A 26 -3.81 -12.49 1.84
C GLY A 26 -4.81 -12.32 0.69
N LEU A 27 -4.79 -11.16 0.02
CA LEU A 27 -5.67 -10.86 -1.11
C LEU A 27 -4.96 -11.07 -2.46
N PRO A 28 -5.69 -11.50 -3.50
CA PRO A 28 -5.22 -11.41 -4.88
C PRO A 28 -4.83 -9.98 -5.26
N GLN A 29 -3.95 -9.82 -6.26
CA GLN A 29 -3.45 -8.51 -6.67
C GLN A 29 -4.58 -7.55 -7.11
N ALA A 30 -5.61 -8.07 -7.78
CA ALA A 30 -6.77 -7.26 -8.20
C ALA A 30 -7.58 -6.72 -7.02
N ASP A 31 -7.88 -7.58 -6.04
CA ASP A 31 -8.64 -7.19 -4.84
C ASP A 31 -7.84 -6.23 -3.96
N PHE A 32 -6.53 -6.45 -3.83
CA PHE A 32 -5.66 -5.54 -3.07
C PHE A 32 -5.54 -4.17 -3.75
N ALA A 33 -5.46 -4.13 -5.08
CA ALA A 33 -5.46 -2.88 -5.83
C ALA A 33 -6.78 -2.11 -5.64
N ALA A 34 -7.92 -2.81 -5.72
CA ALA A 34 -9.24 -2.23 -5.46
C ALA A 34 -9.35 -1.68 -4.03
N LEU A 35 -8.88 -2.43 -3.03
CA LEU A 35 -8.84 -1.99 -1.63
C LEU A 35 -8.02 -0.71 -1.45
N LEU A 36 -6.90 -0.58 -2.15
CA LEU A 36 -6.05 0.62 -2.12
C LEU A 36 -6.59 1.76 -3.01
N GLY A 37 -7.69 1.56 -3.72
CA GLY A 37 -8.27 2.56 -4.63
C GLY A 37 -7.39 2.86 -5.85
N VAL A 38 -6.63 1.87 -6.34
CA VAL A 38 -5.75 2.03 -7.51
C VAL A 38 -5.95 0.92 -8.54
N SER A 39 -5.50 1.15 -9.77
CA SER A 39 -5.51 0.11 -10.79
C SER A 39 -4.51 -1.01 -10.47
N VAL A 40 -4.78 -2.23 -10.95
CA VAL A 40 -3.83 -3.35 -10.89
C VAL A 40 -2.48 -2.97 -11.50
N ARG A 41 -2.51 -2.23 -12.62
CA ARG A 41 -1.31 -1.75 -13.31
C ARG A 41 -0.48 -0.82 -12.41
N THR A 42 -1.13 0.04 -11.63
CA THR A 42 -0.49 0.94 -10.65
C THR A 42 0.17 0.12 -9.55
N LEU A 43 -0.54 -0.86 -8.97
CA LEU A 43 0.01 -1.75 -7.95
C LEU A 43 1.23 -2.53 -8.48
N GLN A 44 1.16 -3.05 -9.71
CA GLN A 44 2.30 -3.73 -10.36
C GLN A 44 3.52 -2.82 -10.57
N ASP A 45 3.31 -1.55 -10.94
CA ASP A 45 4.41 -0.59 -11.04
C ASP A 45 5.10 -0.38 -9.68
N TRP A 46 4.36 -0.44 -8.58
CA TRP A 46 4.90 -0.33 -7.25
C TRP A 46 5.63 -1.60 -6.80
N GLU A 47 5.00 -2.78 -6.96
CA GLU A 47 5.58 -4.08 -6.60
C GLU A 47 6.82 -4.44 -7.44
N GLN A 48 7.02 -3.78 -8.59
CA GLN A 48 8.20 -3.93 -9.44
C GLN A 48 9.18 -2.75 -9.33
N GLY A 49 8.91 -1.78 -8.47
CA GLY A 49 9.79 -0.64 -8.20
C GLY A 49 9.92 0.38 -9.33
N ARG A 50 9.02 0.34 -10.33
CA ARG A 50 8.97 1.33 -11.42
C ARG A 50 8.38 2.66 -10.99
N ARG A 51 7.51 2.67 -9.99
CA ARG A 51 6.91 3.86 -9.40
C ARG A 51 6.83 3.73 -7.89
N ASN A 52 6.72 4.87 -7.21
CA ASN A 52 6.49 4.91 -5.77
C ASN A 52 5.00 5.12 -5.44
N PRO A 53 4.51 4.52 -4.35
CA PRO A 53 3.18 4.83 -3.81
C PRO A 53 3.08 6.29 -3.34
N SER A 54 1.87 6.83 -3.41
CA SER A 54 1.54 8.14 -2.83
C SER A 54 1.68 8.12 -1.30
N GLY A 55 1.64 9.30 -0.66
CA GLY A 55 1.69 9.40 0.80
C GLY A 55 0.59 8.57 1.49
N ALA A 56 -0.66 8.73 1.05
CA ALA A 56 -1.79 7.96 1.57
C ALA A 56 -1.65 6.44 1.33
N ALA A 57 -1.20 6.05 0.13
CA ALA A 57 -0.97 4.63 -0.17
C ALA A 57 0.12 4.03 0.72
N LYS A 58 1.19 4.76 1.05
CA LYS A 58 2.21 4.31 2.01
C LYS A 58 1.62 4.07 3.39
N THR A 59 0.74 4.95 3.87
CA THR A 59 0.05 4.74 5.14
C THR A 59 -0.79 3.46 5.11
N LEU A 60 -1.57 3.23 4.06
CA LEU A 60 -2.35 1.99 3.91
C LEU A 60 -1.46 0.75 3.84
N LEU A 61 -0.33 0.81 3.14
CA LEU A 61 0.66 -0.27 3.11
C LEU A 61 1.28 -0.55 4.49
N GLN A 62 1.47 0.46 5.34
CA GLN A 62 1.87 0.26 6.74
C GLN A 62 0.77 -0.44 7.55
N VAL A 63 -0.49 -0.04 7.36
CA VAL A 63 -1.62 -0.72 8.00
C VAL A 63 -1.70 -2.18 7.55
N ALA A 64 -1.51 -2.45 6.25
CA ALA A 64 -1.45 -3.82 5.71
C ALA A 64 -0.35 -4.67 6.37
N MET A 65 0.79 -4.05 6.71
CA MET A 65 1.90 -4.73 7.37
C MET A 65 1.65 -5.00 8.86
N LEU A 66 1.10 -4.01 9.58
CA LEU A 66 0.95 -4.03 11.04
C LEU A 66 -0.39 -4.64 11.50
N HIS A 67 -1.45 -4.39 10.76
CA HIS A 67 -2.84 -4.76 11.08
C HIS A 67 -3.56 -5.32 9.83
N PRO A 68 -3.06 -6.43 9.24
CA PRO A 68 -3.60 -6.97 7.98
C PRO A 68 -5.09 -7.36 8.07
N GLN A 69 -5.55 -7.80 9.25
CA GLN A 69 -6.95 -8.16 9.50
C GLN A 69 -7.88 -6.95 9.33
N THR A 70 -7.47 -5.77 9.80
CA THR A 70 -8.27 -4.54 9.66
C THR A 70 -8.58 -4.23 8.20
N LEU A 71 -7.64 -4.49 7.28
CA LEU A 71 -7.89 -4.29 5.84
C LEU A 71 -8.72 -5.42 5.23
N ARG A 72 -8.52 -6.67 5.67
CA ARG A 72 -9.30 -7.83 5.21
C ARG A 72 -10.78 -7.71 5.56
N ASP A 73 -11.06 -7.12 6.73
CA ASP A 73 -12.42 -6.95 7.25
C ASP A 73 -13.12 -5.70 6.71
N LEU A 74 -12.43 -4.85 5.94
CA LEU A 74 -13.07 -3.71 5.30
C LEU A 74 -14.17 -4.20 4.37
N PRO A 75 -15.37 -3.61 4.43
CA PRO A 75 -16.40 -3.90 3.45
C PRO A 75 -15.84 -3.54 2.08
N ARG A 76 -16.03 -4.44 1.11
CA ARG A 76 -15.71 -4.16 -0.28
C ARG A 76 -16.63 -3.03 -0.70
N TRP A 77 -16.12 -1.80 -0.70
CA TRP A 77 -16.85 -0.68 -1.26
C TRP A 77 -17.04 -0.96 -2.75
N HIS A 78 -18.26 -1.34 -3.12
CA HIS A 78 -18.62 -1.53 -4.51
C HIS A 78 -18.80 -0.13 -5.10
N ALA A 79 -17.76 0.37 -5.77
CA ALA A 79 -17.85 1.62 -6.55
C ALA A 79 -18.73 1.48 -7.80
N ASP A 80 -19.40 0.34 -7.97
CA ASP A 80 -20.33 0.00 -9.06
C ASP A 80 -21.81 0.27 -8.67
N GLU A 81 -22.10 1.15 -7.71
CA GLU A 81 -23.47 1.63 -7.49
C GLU A 81 -23.77 2.73 -8.52
N PRO A 82 -24.67 2.50 -9.51
CA PRO A 82 -25.03 3.54 -10.45
C PRO A 82 -25.80 4.64 -9.70
N ALA A 83 -25.36 5.89 -9.90
CA ALA A 83 -26.13 7.08 -9.52
C ALA A 83 -27.47 7.15 -10.27
#